data_AF-T1CI43-F1
#
_entry.id   AF-T1CI43-F1
#
_cell.length_a   1.000
_cell.length_b   1.000
_cell.length_c   1.000
_cell.angle_alpha   90.00
_cell.angle_beta   90.00
_cell.angle_gamma   90.00
#
_symmetry.space_group_name_H-M   'P 1'
#
loop_
_entity.id
_entity.type
_entity.pdbx_description
1 polymer ?
#
loop_
_entity_poly.entity_id
_entity_poly.type
_entity_poly.pdbx_seq_one_letter_code
_entity_poly.pdbx_strand_id
1 'polypeptide(L)'
;NNTIITAAFSEPMAPITGAASFTVTCAASCTSPTGTVTLNASNTIATYTLTSGTTLQPNTLYTATVTAAQSISGLAMVSPYVWTFTTGVVPDTTRPRVVSTVPATTTPGPTTGVPTNTAITAVFTEEMAPATITGTSFTLTGPGTTAVAGTVSYTVGTATATFTPTVALAAGTTYTATITSAATDV
;
A
#
# COMPACT_ATOMS: atom_id res chain seq x y z
N ASN A 1 -2.51 -6.42 11.77
CA ASN A 1 -3.24 -7.72 11.64
C ASN A 1 -2.83 -8.28 10.29
N ASN A 2 -1.60 -8.81 10.22
CA ASN A 2 -0.84 -9.03 8.97
C ASN A 2 -1.29 -10.32 8.30
N THR A 3 -2.55 -10.34 7.89
CA THR A 3 -3.17 -11.50 7.24
C THR A 3 -2.92 -11.51 5.73
N ILE A 4 -2.16 -10.55 5.20
CA ILE A 4 -1.88 -10.43 3.77
C ILE A 4 -0.40 -10.28 3.45
N ILE A 5 0.04 -10.89 2.37
CA ILE A 5 1.35 -10.69 1.73
C ILE A 5 1.08 -10.29 0.28
N THR A 6 1.73 -9.25 -0.23
CA THR A 6 1.46 -8.74 -1.59
C THR A 6 2.67 -8.79 -2.51
N ALA A 7 2.41 -8.89 -3.80
CA ALA A 7 3.38 -8.73 -4.88
C ALA A 7 2.83 -7.80 -5.95
N ALA A 8 3.58 -6.78 -6.33
CA ALA A 8 3.22 -5.84 -7.39
C ALA A 8 3.93 -6.21 -8.70
N PHE A 9 3.21 -6.13 -9.81
CA PHE A 9 3.67 -6.43 -11.15
C PHE A 9 3.76 -5.14 -11.99
N SER A 10 4.69 -5.12 -12.94
CA SER A 10 4.87 -3.99 -13.87
C SER A 10 3.79 -3.89 -14.94
N GLU A 11 2.95 -4.91 -15.09
CA GLU A 11 1.87 -4.98 -16.05
C GLU A 11 0.69 -5.81 -15.51
N PRO A 12 -0.52 -5.71 -16.10
CA PRO A 12 -1.66 -6.53 -15.70
C PRO A 12 -1.41 -8.02 -15.93
N MET A 13 -1.66 -8.83 -14.89
CA MET A 13 -1.47 -10.27 -14.89
C MET A 13 -2.75 -11.01 -15.29
N ALA A 14 -2.58 -12.17 -15.95
CA ALA A 14 -3.63 -13.17 -16.03
C ALA A 14 -3.97 -13.68 -14.61
N PRO A 15 -5.16 -14.30 -14.41
CA PRO A 15 -5.56 -14.77 -13.09
C PRO A 15 -4.49 -15.65 -12.42
N ILE A 16 -3.96 -15.18 -11.29
CA ILE A 16 -3.07 -15.96 -10.42
C ILE A 16 -3.97 -16.65 -9.41
N THR A 17 -4.55 -17.80 -9.78
CA THR A 17 -5.50 -18.50 -8.92
C THR A 17 -4.82 -19.58 -8.09
N GLY A 18 -4.89 -19.44 -6.77
CA GLY A 18 -4.53 -20.49 -5.82
C GLY A 18 -3.11 -20.40 -5.25
N ALA A 19 -2.91 -21.03 -4.10
CA ALA A 19 -1.65 -21.00 -3.34
C ALA A 19 -0.46 -21.64 -4.07
N ALA A 20 -0.66 -22.34 -5.21
CA ALA A 20 0.42 -22.98 -5.96
C ALA A 20 1.28 -21.99 -6.78
N SER A 21 0.74 -20.81 -7.12
CA SER A 21 1.41 -19.78 -7.92
C SER A 21 1.89 -18.58 -7.10
N PHE A 22 1.41 -18.44 -5.87
CA PHE A 22 1.97 -17.54 -4.86
C PHE A 22 1.93 -18.28 -3.53
N THR A 23 3.08 -18.77 -3.09
CA THR A 23 3.25 -19.53 -1.85
C THR A 23 3.92 -18.67 -0.77
N VAL A 24 3.63 -19.00 0.49
CA VAL A 24 4.38 -18.52 1.66
C VAL A 24 4.77 -19.74 2.47
N THR A 25 6.07 -19.94 2.64
CA THR A 25 6.63 -21.13 3.28
C THR A 25 7.60 -20.77 4.39
N CYS A 26 7.81 -21.70 5.33
CA CYS A 26 8.80 -21.59 6.39
C CYS A 26 9.43 -22.97 6.62
N ALA A 27 10.66 -22.99 7.13
CA ALA A 27 11.32 -24.23 7.53
C ALA A 27 10.77 -24.74 8.87
N ALA A 28 10.81 -26.07 9.06
CA ALA A 28 10.46 -26.68 10.34
C ALA A 28 11.29 -26.07 11.49
N SER A 29 10.74 -25.86 12.68
CA SER A 29 9.45 -26.36 13.21
C SER A 29 8.20 -25.55 12.83
N CYS A 30 8.32 -24.52 11.98
CA CYS A 30 7.17 -23.77 11.52
C CYS A 30 6.32 -24.56 10.52
N THR A 31 4.99 -24.37 10.59
CA THR A 31 4.04 -24.86 9.60
C THR A 31 3.78 -23.76 8.58
N SER A 32 4.05 -24.06 7.30
CA SER A 32 3.81 -23.11 6.21
C SER A 32 2.32 -22.70 6.17
N PRO A 33 2.00 -21.39 6.18
CA PRO A 33 0.62 -20.92 6.21
C PRO A 33 -0.09 -21.22 4.90
N THR A 34 -1.37 -21.57 4.95
CA THR A 34 -2.23 -21.69 3.78
C THR A 34 -2.99 -20.40 3.54
N GLY A 35 -3.39 -20.14 2.30
CA GLY A 35 -4.06 -18.90 1.91
C GLY A 35 -4.68 -18.95 0.54
N THR A 36 -5.39 -17.88 0.20
CA THR A 36 -5.95 -17.65 -1.12
C THR A 36 -5.22 -16.49 -1.79
N VAL A 37 -5.19 -16.49 -3.12
CA VAL A 37 -4.56 -15.43 -3.91
C VAL A 37 -5.66 -14.71 -4.67
N THR A 38 -5.69 -13.38 -4.54
CA THR A 38 -6.56 -12.50 -5.32
C THR A 38 -5.72 -11.48 -6.07
N LEU A 39 -6.25 -10.95 -7.17
CA LEU A 39 -5.68 -9.80 -7.87
C LEU A 39 -6.53 -8.56 -7.57
N ASN A 40 -5.90 -7.38 -7.54
CA ASN A 40 -6.63 -6.10 -7.50
C ASN A 40 -7.40 -5.85 -8.81
N ALA A 41 -8.23 -4.80 -8.85
CA ALA A 41 -9.07 -4.49 -10.02
C ALA A 41 -8.29 -4.23 -11.32
N SER A 42 -7.03 -3.80 -11.22
CA SER A 42 -6.15 -3.56 -12.37
C SER A 42 -5.30 -4.78 -12.74
N ASN A 43 -5.44 -5.90 -12.02
CA ASN A 43 -4.60 -7.09 -12.13
C ASN A 43 -3.09 -6.87 -11.95
N THR A 44 -2.67 -5.80 -11.29
CA THR A 44 -1.25 -5.46 -11.09
C THR A 44 -0.74 -5.76 -9.68
N ILE A 45 -1.60 -6.14 -8.75
CA ILE A 45 -1.21 -6.51 -7.39
C ILE A 45 -1.85 -7.84 -7.04
N ALA A 46 -1.03 -8.85 -6.73
CA ALA A 46 -1.49 -10.10 -6.13
C ALA A 46 -1.41 -10.02 -4.61
N THR A 47 -2.46 -10.50 -3.94
CA THR A 47 -2.58 -10.53 -2.48
C THR A 47 -2.79 -11.97 -2.03
N TYR A 48 -1.79 -12.52 -1.33
CA TYR A 48 -1.91 -13.78 -0.59
C TYR A 48 -2.57 -13.49 0.75
N THR A 49 -3.81 -13.94 0.94
CA THR A 49 -4.56 -13.79 2.18
C THR A 49 -4.50 -15.10 2.96
N LEU A 50 -3.96 -15.06 4.18
CA LEU A 50 -3.94 -16.22 5.08
C LEU A 50 -5.35 -16.76 5.31
N THR A 51 -5.48 -18.08 5.35
CA THR A 51 -6.76 -18.74 5.69
C THR A 51 -7.19 -18.31 7.08
N SER A 52 -8.48 -18.03 7.28
CA SER A 52 -9.01 -17.63 8.59
C SER A 52 -8.60 -18.63 9.68
N GLY A 53 -8.11 -18.12 10.82
CA GLY A 53 -7.57 -18.92 11.91
C GLY A 53 -6.09 -19.30 11.77
N THR A 54 -5.45 -19.00 10.64
CA THR A 54 -3.99 -19.12 10.49
C THR A 54 -3.31 -17.78 10.75
N THR A 55 -2.14 -17.83 11.39
CA THR A 55 -1.30 -16.65 11.65
C THR A 55 0.14 -16.98 11.32
N LEU A 56 0.92 -15.95 11.02
CA LEU A 56 2.37 -16.10 10.90
C LEU A 56 2.95 -16.21 12.32
N GLN A 57 3.79 -17.22 12.54
CA GLN A 57 4.47 -17.41 13.82
C GLN A 57 5.44 -16.24 14.07
N PRO A 58 5.61 -15.80 15.34
CA PRO A 58 6.54 -14.73 15.67
C PRO A 58 7.99 -15.16 15.44
N ASN A 59 8.87 -14.19 15.18
CA ASN A 59 10.31 -14.39 14.99
C ASN A 59 10.66 -15.53 14.01
N THR A 60 9.90 -15.64 12.93
CA THR A 60 9.99 -16.75 11.97
C THR A 60 10.33 -16.23 10.59
N LEU A 61 11.33 -16.84 9.95
CA LEU A 61 11.70 -16.55 8.57
C LEU A 61 10.74 -17.24 7.61
N TYR A 62 10.06 -16.43 6.81
CA TYR A 62 9.19 -16.87 5.73
C TYR A 62 9.83 -16.59 4.38
N THR A 63 9.62 -17.51 3.43
CA THR A 63 9.94 -17.35 2.01
C THR A 63 8.64 -17.26 1.24
N ALA A 64 8.41 -16.11 0.61
CA ALA A 64 7.33 -15.90 -0.32
C ALA A 64 7.84 -16.10 -1.75
N THR A 65 7.07 -16.83 -2.55
CA THR A 65 7.45 -17.19 -3.92
C THR A 65 6.27 -16.99 -4.85
N VAL A 66 6.48 -16.24 -5.93
CA VAL A 66 5.54 -16.18 -7.07
C VAL A 66 6.10 -17.03 -8.20
N THR A 67 5.33 -18.03 -8.63
CA THR A 67 5.67 -19.01 -9.67
C THR A 67 4.60 -19.02 -10.75
N ALA A 68 5.02 -19.27 -12.01
CA ALA A 68 4.13 -19.49 -13.14
C ALA A 68 3.08 -18.37 -13.37
N ALA A 69 3.37 -17.13 -12.96
CA ALA A 69 2.52 -16.00 -13.30
C ALA A 69 2.83 -15.53 -14.74
N GLN A 70 1.79 -15.08 -15.44
CA GLN A 70 1.89 -14.57 -16.81
C GLN A 70 1.06 -13.29 -16.94
N SER A 71 1.47 -12.39 -17.84
CA SER A 71 0.68 -11.22 -18.20
C SER A 71 -0.66 -11.63 -18.85
N ILE A 72 -1.61 -10.69 -18.94
CA ILE A 72 -2.85 -10.90 -19.71
C ILE A 72 -2.60 -11.18 -21.21
N SER A 73 -1.42 -10.81 -21.73
CA SER A 73 -0.98 -11.11 -23.10
C SER A 73 -0.31 -12.48 -23.24
N GLY A 74 -0.21 -13.26 -22.16
CA GLY A 74 0.33 -14.63 -22.17
C GLY A 74 1.85 -14.72 -22.05
N LEU A 75 2.54 -13.63 -21.70
CA LEU A 75 3.97 -13.64 -21.45
C LEU A 75 4.25 -14.12 -20.03
N ALA A 76 4.91 -15.26 -19.90
CA ALA A 76 5.29 -15.80 -18.60
C ALA A 76 6.41 -14.96 -17.94
N MET A 77 6.41 -14.89 -16.61
CA MET A 77 7.57 -14.42 -15.87
C MET A 77 8.82 -15.20 -16.27
N VAL A 78 9.93 -14.49 -16.48
CA VAL A 78 11.22 -15.08 -16.90
C VAL A 78 11.73 -16.11 -15.90
N SER A 79 11.50 -15.87 -14.61
CA SER A 79 11.80 -16.78 -13.51
C SER A 79 10.81 -16.56 -12.36
N PRO A 80 10.67 -17.53 -11.44
CA PRO A 80 10.01 -17.28 -10.18
C PRO A 80 10.61 -16.05 -9.47
N TYR A 81 9.77 -15.27 -8.80
CA TYR A 81 10.24 -14.20 -7.93
C TYR A 81 10.17 -14.67 -6.48
N VAL A 82 11.29 -14.59 -5.76
CA VAL A 82 11.45 -15.12 -4.40
C VAL A 82 11.94 -14.00 -3.51
N TRP A 83 11.28 -13.82 -2.37
CA TRP A 83 11.72 -12.92 -1.33
C TRP A 83 11.47 -13.52 0.04
N THR A 84 12.21 -13.02 1.02
CA THR A 84 12.12 -13.50 2.41
C THR A 84 11.79 -12.35 3.33
N PHE A 85 11.06 -12.65 4.40
CA PHE A 85 10.78 -11.71 5.48
C PHE A 85 10.76 -12.46 6.81
N THR A 86 11.12 -11.78 7.89
CA THR A 86 11.06 -12.32 9.25
C THR A 86 9.98 -11.58 10.02
N THR A 87 9.06 -12.30 10.65
CA THR A 87 8.04 -11.70 11.51
C THR A 87 8.64 -11.09 12.77
N GLY A 88 7.96 -10.08 13.32
CA GLY A 88 8.31 -9.53 14.62
C GLY A 88 8.18 -10.55 15.76
N VAL A 89 8.78 -10.21 16.90
CA VAL A 89 8.72 -11.02 18.13
C VAL A 89 7.34 -10.95 18.82
N VAL A 90 6.60 -9.86 18.60
CA VAL A 90 5.27 -9.59 19.15
C VAL A 90 4.35 -9.04 18.06
N PRO A 91 3.02 -9.19 18.20
CA PRO A 91 2.07 -8.53 17.31
C PRO A 91 2.25 -7.01 17.31
N ASP A 92 2.07 -6.37 16.15
CA ASP A 92 2.07 -4.92 16.10
C ASP A 92 0.83 -4.34 16.78
N THR A 93 1.06 -3.37 17.64
CA THR A 93 0.05 -2.62 18.39
C THR A 93 0.29 -1.12 18.34
N THR A 94 1.32 -0.69 17.61
CA THR A 94 1.61 0.72 17.35
C THR A 94 0.58 1.21 16.33
N ARG A 95 0.23 2.51 16.42
CA ARG A 95 -0.69 3.12 15.45
C ARG A 95 0.10 4.08 14.58
N PRO A 96 -0.19 4.14 13.26
CA PRO A 96 0.51 5.01 12.36
C PRO A 96 0.18 6.46 12.65
N ARG A 97 1.19 7.33 12.51
CA ARG A 97 1.06 8.78 12.59
C ARG A 97 1.76 9.42 11.41
N VAL A 98 1.22 10.55 10.95
CA VAL A 98 1.91 11.38 9.95
C VAL A 98 3.00 12.18 10.67
N VAL A 99 4.25 12.04 10.21
CA VAL A 99 5.42 12.73 10.78
C VAL A 99 5.84 13.96 9.99
N SER A 100 5.51 14.01 8.70
CA SER A 100 5.85 15.13 7.83
C SER A 100 4.85 15.23 6.67
N THR A 101 4.66 16.45 6.17
CA THR A 101 3.80 16.75 5.03
C THR A 101 4.50 17.70 4.07
N VAL A 102 4.16 17.61 2.79
CA VAL A 102 4.46 18.65 1.79
C VAL A 102 3.15 19.04 1.11
N PRO A 103 2.76 20.31 1.07
CA PRO A 103 3.33 21.42 1.84
C PRO A 103 3.35 21.12 3.34
N ALA A 104 4.39 21.59 4.03
CA ALA A 104 4.46 21.44 5.48
C ALA A 104 3.24 22.08 6.12
N THR A 105 2.56 21.38 7.01
CA THR A 105 1.47 21.94 7.81
C THR A 105 2.06 22.87 8.87
N THR A 106 1.71 24.16 8.83
CA THR A 106 1.99 25.06 9.96
C THR A 106 0.83 25.03 10.94
N THR A 107 1.14 25.08 12.24
CA THR A 107 0.13 25.34 13.28
C THR A 107 0.54 26.60 14.04
N PRO A 108 -0.23 27.71 13.96
CA PRO A 108 -1.46 27.86 13.17
C PRO A 108 -1.19 27.88 11.64
N GLY A 109 -2.16 27.38 10.86
CA GLY A 109 -2.13 27.33 9.40
C GLY A 109 -3.19 28.23 8.76
N PRO A 110 -3.25 28.33 7.41
CA PRO A 110 -2.55 27.51 6.42
C PRO A 110 -1.17 28.07 5.99
N THR A 111 -0.34 27.19 5.42
CA THR A 111 0.93 27.55 4.78
C THR A 111 0.67 28.38 3.53
N THR A 112 1.27 29.57 3.47
CA THR A 112 1.13 30.49 2.34
C THR A 112 2.22 30.27 1.28
N GLY A 113 2.02 30.82 0.07
CA GLY A 113 3.03 30.78 -0.98
C GLY A 113 3.28 29.41 -1.61
N VAL A 114 2.39 28.45 -1.38
CA VAL A 114 2.47 27.11 -1.97
C VAL A 114 2.24 27.19 -3.49
N PRO A 115 3.12 26.59 -4.33
CA PRO A 115 2.91 26.52 -5.77
C PRO A 115 1.60 25.81 -6.14
N THR A 116 0.87 26.34 -7.13
CA THR A 116 -0.43 25.81 -7.55
C THR A 116 -0.34 24.42 -8.19
N ASN A 117 0.84 23.98 -8.60
CA ASN A 117 1.11 22.67 -9.19
C ASN A 117 1.78 21.70 -8.20
N THR A 118 1.76 22.00 -6.89
CA THR A 118 2.37 21.11 -5.90
C THR A 118 1.63 19.78 -5.80
N ALA A 119 2.39 18.69 -5.65
CA ALA A 119 1.84 17.46 -5.10
C ALA A 119 1.67 17.62 -3.58
N ILE A 120 0.73 16.87 -3.01
CA ILE A 120 0.51 16.80 -1.56
C ILE A 120 1.04 15.47 -1.05
N THR A 121 1.96 15.49 -0.10
CA THR A 121 2.55 14.27 0.47
C THR A 121 2.38 14.19 1.98
N ALA A 122 2.33 12.97 2.48
CA ALA A 122 2.36 12.65 3.90
C ALA A 122 3.27 11.44 4.15
N VAL A 123 4.20 11.59 5.08
CA VAL A 123 5.13 10.53 5.52
C VAL A 123 4.62 9.97 6.85
N PHE A 124 4.56 8.64 6.98
CA PHE A 124 4.08 7.95 8.18
C PHE A 124 5.23 7.46 9.08
N THR A 125 4.92 7.15 10.34
CA THR A 125 5.85 6.54 11.30
C THR A 125 6.23 5.10 10.97
N GLU A 126 5.40 4.43 10.17
CA GLU A 126 5.50 3.02 9.83
C GLU A 126 4.92 2.78 8.44
N GLU A 127 5.17 1.60 7.88
CA GLU A 127 4.62 1.22 6.58
C GLU A 127 3.10 1.06 6.66
N MET A 128 2.42 1.65 5.69
CA MET A 128 0.98 1.57 5.51
C MET A 128 0.66 0.47 4.51
N ALA A 129 -0.48 -0.20 4.66
CA ALA A 129 -0.97 -1.14 3.68
C ALA A 129 -1.32 -0.38 2.38
N PRO A 130 -0.55 -0.54 1.27
CA PRO A 130 -0.70 0.32 0.09
C PRO A 130 -2.10 0.25 -0.54
N ALA A 131 -2.74 -0.92 -0.47
CA ALA A 131 -4.10 -1.12 -0.95
C ALA A 131 -5.17 -0.28 -0.22
N THR A 132 -4.85 0.22 0.98
CA THR A 132 -5.74 1.08 1.78
C THR A 132 -5.48 2.56 1.54
N ILE A 133 -4.40 2.94 0.87
CA ILE A 133 -4.06 4.32 0.49
C ILE A 133 -4.60 4.59 -0.91
N THR A 134 -5.81 5.14 -0.98
CA THR A 134 -6.57 5.32 -2.23
C THR A 134 -7.23 6.69 -2.25
N GLY A 135 -7.93 7.03 -3.35
CA GLY A 135 -8.70 8.28 -3.46
C GLY A 135 -9.87 8.41 -2.48
N THR A 136 -10.22 7.36 -1.72
CA THR A 136 -11.23 7.43 -0.65
C THR A 136 -10.63 7.63 0.74
N SER A 137 -9.36 7.27 0.93
CA SER A 137 -8.66 7.41 2.20
C SER A 137 -7.69 8.58 2.24
N PHE A 138 -7.23 9.08 1.08
CA PHE A 138 -6.45 10.31 0.97
C PHE A 138 -7.12 11.27 -0.02
N THR A 139 -7.70 12.35 0.49
CA THR A 139 -8.49 13.32 -0.29
C THR A 139 -7.94 14.73 -0.18
N LEU A 140 -8.28 15.56 -1.17
CA LEU A 140 -8.01 17.00 -1.18
C LEU A 140 -9.30 17.75 -1.46
N THR A 141 -9.64 18.73 -0.63
CA THR A 141 -10.81 19.58 -0.81
C THR A 141 -10.46 21.05 -0.77
N GLY A 142 -11.12 21.88 -1.56
CA GLY A 142 -11.01 23.34 -1.52
C GLY A 142 -11.50 24.00 -2.81
N PRO A 143 -12.00 25.25 -2.74
CA PRO A 143 -12.36 25.97 -1.52
C PRO A 143 -13.55 25.32 -0.80
N GLY A 144 -13.55 25.40 0.54
CA GLY A 144 -14.56 24.73 1.37
C GLY A 144 -14.48 23.21 1.28
N THR A 145 -15.61 22.55 1.02
CA THR A 145 -15.73 21.09 0.92
C THR A 145 -15.69 20.58 -0.53
N THR A 146 -15.40 21.45 -1.50
CA THR A 146 -15.34 21.09 -2.93
C THR A 146 -14.21 20.09 -3.17
N ALA A 147 -14.51 18.91 -3.72
CA ALA A 147 -13.49 17.90 -3.98
C ALA A 147 -12.56 18.32 -5.14
N VAL A 148 -11.25 18.11 -4.96
CA VAL A 148 -10.24 18.25 -6.02
C VAL A 148 -9.97 16.89 -6.62
N ALA A 149 -10.05 16.77 -7.95
CA ALA A 149 -9.71 15.55 -8.66
C ALA A 149 -8.19 15.34 -8.70
N GLY A 150 -7.73 14.14 -8.40
CA GLY A 150 -6.32 13.78 -8.35
C GLY A 150 -6.09 12.28 -8.33
N THR A 151 -4.82 11.88 -8.45
CA THR A 151 -4.38 10.49 -8.30
C THR A 151 -3.67 10.30 -6.97
N VAL A 152 -3.91 9.15 -6.33
CA VAL A 152 -3.23 8.77 -5.08
C VAL A 152 -2.23 7.64 -5.37
N SER A 153 -1.05 7.74 -4.79
CA SER A 153 -0.03 6.71 -4.80
C SER A 153 0.61 6.56 -3.42
N TYR A 154 1.22 5.41 -3.17
CA TYR A 154 1.98 5.13 -1.96
C TYR A 154 3.34 4.53 -2.32
N THR A 155 4.41 5.06 -1.71
CA THR A 155 5.78 4.58 -1.88
C THR A 155 6.22 3.81 -0.65
N VAL A 156 6.39 2.50 -0.80
CA VAL A 156 6.91 1.59 0.23
C VAL A 156 8.39 1.89 0.48
N GLY A 157 8.82 1.78 1.73
CA GLY A 157 10.20 2.00 2.19
C GLY A 157 10.46 3.44 2.63
N THR A 158 9.79 4.42 2.01
CA THR A 158 9.76 5.81 2.51
C THR A 158 8.48 6.13 3.26
N ALA A 159 7.60 5.14 3.45
CA ALA A 159 6.28 5.28 4.02
C ALA A 159 5.51 6.55 3.56
N THR A 160 5.49 6.84 2.25
CA THR A 160 4.99 8.13 1.73
C THR A 160 3.73 7.97 0.89
N ALA A 161 2.62 8.56 1.33
CA ALA A 161 1.44 8.76 0.50
C ALA A 161 1.56 10.07 -0.29
N THR A 162 1.16 10.05 -1.57
CA THR A 162 1.18 11.21 -2.47
C THR A 162 -0.17 11.36 -3.16
N PHE A 163 -0.75 12.56 -3.08
CA PHE A 163 -1.89 13.00 -3.87
C PHE A 163 -1.41 14.01 -4.92
N THR A 164 -1.66 13.74 -6.19
CA THR A 164 -1.32 14.63 -7.30
C THR A 164 -2.59 15.18 -7.93
N PRO A 165 -2.89 16.48 -7.78
CA PRO A 165 -4.03 17.10 -8.47
C PRO A 165 -3.93 16.92 -9.99
N THR A 166 -5.06 16.62 -10.64
CA THR A 166 -5.13 16.48 -12.11
C THR A 166 -5.02 17.83 -12.84
N VAL A 167 -5.41 18.91 -12.15
CA VAL A 167 -5.37 20.29 -12.63
C VAL A 167 -4.68 21.14 -11.58
N ALA A 168 -3.96 22.18 -12.01
CA ALA A 168 -3.36 23.15 -11.12
C ALA A 168 -4.42 23.78 -10.18
N LEU A 169 -4.05 23.91 -8.91
CA LEU A 169 -4.85 24.51 -7.87
C LEU A 169 -5.08 26.01 -8.13
N ALA A 170 -6.18 26.56 -7.64
CA ALA A 170 -6.46 27.98 -7.77
C ALA A 170 -5.55 28.81 -6.85
N ALA A 171 -5.02 29.92 -7.37
CA ALA A 171 -4.21 30.85 -6.59
C ALA A 171 -5.03 31.48 -5.45
N GLY A 172 -4.39 31.77 -4.32
CA GLY A 172 -5.02 32.42 -3.16
C GLY A 172 -6.13 31.59 -2.50
N THR A 173 -6.20 30.29 -2.78
CA THR A 173 -7.24 29.40 -2.29
C THR A 173 -6.69 28.45 -1.23
N THR A 174 -7.42 28.29 -0.13
CA THR A 174 -7.11 27.32 0.93
C THR A 174 -7.63 25.95 0.55
N TYR A 175 -6.74 24.95 0.62
CA TYR A 175 -7.07 23.55 0.44
C TYR A 175 -6.78 22.76 1.70
N THR A 176 -7.58 21.73 1.95
CA THR A 176 -7.44 20.80 3.07
C THR A 176 -7.23 19.40 2.54
N ALA A 177 -6.08 18.81 2.88
CA ALA A 177 -5.79 17.41 2.61
C ALA A 177 -6.20 16.56 3.81
N THR A 178 -6.89 15.45 3.59
CA THR A 178 -7.40 14.57 4.66
C THR A 178 -6.97 13.14 4.40
N ILE A 179 -6.33 12.52 5.40
CA ILE A 179 -6.10 11.07 5.45
C ILE A 179 -7.06 10.49 6.49
N THR A 180 -7.95 9.59 6.07
CA THR A 180 -8.99 9.01 6.92
C THR A 180 -8.51 7.75 7.63
N SER A 181 -9.26 7.28 8.63
CA SER A 181 -9.00 6.02 9.33
C SER A 181 -9.23 4.77 8.48
N ALA A 182 -9.65 4.91 7.21
CA ALA A 182 -9.69 3.80 6.26
C ALA A 182 -8.28 3.41 5.77
N ALA A 183 -7.30 4.32 5.89
CA ALA A 183 -5.89 3.98 5.72
C ALA A 183 -5.40 3.19 6.94
N THR A 184 -4.88 1.99 6.72
CA THR A 184 -4.35 1.11 7.78
C THR A 184 -2.87 0.83 7.59
N ASP A 185 -2.19 0.52 8.68
CA ASP A 185 -0.85 -0.08 8.67
C ASP A 185 -0.87 -1.52 8.11
N VAL A 186 0.32 -2.09 7.95
CA VAL A 186 0.56 -3.47 7.44
C VAL A 186 0.40 -4.55 8.50
#